data_AF-A0AAV2SB09-F1
#
_entry.id   AF-A0AAV2SB09-F1
#
_cell.length_a   1.000
_cell.length_b   1.000
_cell.length_c   1.000
_cell.angle_alpha   90.00
_cell.angle_beta   90.00
_cell.angle_gamma   90.00
#
_symmetry.space_group_name_H-M   'P 1'
#
loop_
_entity.id
_entity.type
_entity.pdbx_description
1 polymer ?
#
loop_
_entity_poly.entity_id
_entity_poly.type
_entity_poly.pdbx_seq_one_letter_code
_entity_poly.pdbx_strand_id
1 'polypeptide(L)'
;AAPDTNSHTTSSCNMKAKILYLLLVVAVVAHAQKIPEVTRKELEAVLETKDGANAIVQCLIRFKQGCDPRLNRIGNYVPELLSNNFRCAPPLCSEQTSGNVLYFVKTMQNKYPRLWRQLITNAPGAGRR
;
A
#
# COMPACT_ATOMS: atom_id res chain seq x y z
N ALA A 1 51.40 24.11 -39.16
CA ALA A 1 50.35 25.05 -38.74
C ALA A 1 49.12 24.22 -38.34
N ALA A 2 48.65 24.43 -37.12
CA ALA A 2 47.33 24.06 -36.60
C ALA A 2 46.77 25.32 -35.91
N PRO A 3 45.50 25.38 -35.44
CA PRO A 3 44.26 24.64 -35.73
C PRO A 3 43.18 25.64 -36.27
N ASP A 4 41.88 25.33 -36.44
CA ASP A 4 40.87 25.61 -35.41
C ASP A 4 39.47 25.03 -35.71
N THR A 5 38.91 24.50 -34.63
CA THR A 5 37.53 24.14 -34.30
C THR A 5 36.60 25.37 -34.17
N ASN A 6 35.32 25.23 -34.54
CA ASN A 6 34.12 25.46 -33.69
C ASN A 6 32.89 26.00 -34.44
N SER A 7 31.87 25.13 -34.52
CA SER A 7 30.52 25.31 -33.97
C SER A 7 29.86 26.68 -34.07
N HIS A 8 28.86 26.82 -34.96
CA HIS A 8 27.68 27.65 -34.70
C HIS A 8 26.55 27.25 -35.66
N THR A 9 25.65 26.37 -35.20
CA THR A 9 24.31 26.23 -35.79
C THR A 9 23.28 26.33 -34.68
N THR A 10 22.84 27.57 -34.45
CA THR A 10 21.73 27.94 -33.57
C THR A 10 20.43 27.41 -34.17
N SER A 11 19.95 26.26 -33.68
CA SER A 11 18.61 25.75 -33.99
C SER A 11 17.62 26.31 -32.97
N SER A 12 16.90 27.36 -33.37
CA SER A 12 15.80 27.94 -32.60
C SER A 12 14.49 27.17 -32.82
N CYS A 13 13.63 27.23 -31.80
CA CYS A 13 12.21 26.84 -31.78
C CYS A 13 11.87 25.33 -31.75
N ASN A 14 11.72 24.76 -30.55
CA ASN A 14 10.58 23.88 -30.22
C ASN A 14 10.38 23.63 -28.71
N MET A 15 10.42 24.69 -27.89
CA MET A 15 10.08 24.58 -26.45
C MET A 15 8.58 24.35 -26.20
N LYS A 16 7.70 24.69 -27.15
CA LYS A 16 6.24 24.54 -26.99
C LYS A 16 5.77 23.08 -27.11
N ALA A 17 6.45 22.27 -27.93
CA ALA A 17 6.10 20.86 -28.13
C ALA A 17 6.42 19.99 -26.90
N LYS A 18 7.46 20.34 -26.15
CA LYS A 18 7.83 19.61 -24.91
C LYS A 18 6.86 19.85 -23.76
N ILE A 19 6.26 21.05 -23.68
CA ILE A 19 5.28 21.39 -22.63
C ILE A 19 3.97 20.62 -22.84
N LEU A 20 3.52 20.46 -24.08
CA LEU A 20 2.33 19.67 -24.43
C LEU A 20 2.49 18.17 -24.12
N TYR A 21 3.67 17.61 -24.33
CA TYR A 21 3.95 16.21 -23.99
C TYR A 21 4.01 15.97 -22.48
N LEU A 22 4.55 16.93 -21.72
CA LEU A 22 4.62 16.85 -20.26
C LEU A 22 3.22 16.92 -19.62
N LEU A 23 2.30 17.72 -20.18
CA LEU A 23 0.92 17.81 -19.69
C LEU A 23 0.09 16.53 -19.96
N LEU A 24 0.35 15.83 -21.07
CA LEU A 24 -0.32 14.55 -21.38
C LEU A 24 0.12 13.40 -20.48
N VAL A 25 1.39 13.37 -20.03
CA VAL A 25 1.88 12.33 -19.11
C VAL A 25 1.33 12.53 -17.69
N VAL A 26 1.08 13.78 -17.26
CA VAL A 26 0.49 14.07 -15.93
C VAL A 26 -0.99 13.71 -15.87
N ALA A 27 -1.73 13.80 -16.99
CA ALA A 27 -3.16 13.48 -17.02
C ALA A 27 -3.46 11.97 -16.86
N VAL A 28 -2.53 11.08 -17.20
CA VAL A 28 -2.71 9.62 -17.06
C VAL A 28 -2.52 9.12 -15.62
N VAL A 29 -1.91 9.93 -14.74
CA VAL A 29 -1.63 9.53 -13.33
C VAL A 29 -2.86 9.71 -12.42
N ALA A 30 -3.91 10.39 -12.87
CA ALA A 30 -5.05 10.77 -12.02
C ALA A 30 -6.17 9.72 -11.93
N HIS A 31 -6.10 8.60 -12.67
CA HIS A 31 -7.08 7.51 -12.56
C HIS A 31 -6.59 6.41 -11.62
N ALA A 32 -6.07 6.79 -10.44
CA ALA A 32 -5.98 5.88 -9.32
C ALA A 32 -7.42 5.61 -8.86
N GLN A 33 -8.05 4.54 -9.38
CA GLN A 33 -9.32 4.06 -8.87
C GLN A 33 -9.22 4.00 -7.34
N LYS A 34 -10.00 4.84 -6.65
CA LYS A 34 -10.10 4.83 -5.18
C LYS A 34 -10.72 3.48 -4.82
N ILE A 35 -9.86 2.51 -4.52
CA ILE A 35 -10.31 1.26 -3.92
C ILE A 35 -11.04 1.66 -2.64
N PRO A 36 -12.34 1.34 -2.50
CA PRO A 36 -13.14 1.79 -1.36
C PRO A 36 -12.55 1.24 -0.07
N GLU A 37 -12.67 1.97 1.03
CA GLU A 37 -12.21 1.48 2.33
C GLU A 37 -13.01 0.25 2.77
N VAL A 38 -12.38 -0.67 3.49
CA VAL A 38 -13.10 -1.78 4.12
C VAL A 38 -14.07 -1.20 5.15
N THR A 39 -15.33 -1.61 5.11
CA THR A 39 -16.30 -1.25 6.13
C THR A 39 -16.15 -2.15 7.34
N ARG A 40 -16.57 -1.66 8.51
CA ARG A 40 -16.54 -2.45 9.74
C ARG A 40 -17.35 -3.76 9.60
N LYS A 41 -18.51 -3.69 8.96
CA LYS A 41 -19.40 -4.85 8.77
C LYS A 41 -18.77 -5.92 7.87
N GLU A 42 -18.09 -5.53 6.79
CA GLU A 42 -17.35 -6.47 5.94
C GLU A 42 -16.24 -7.18 6.74
N LEU A 43 -15.49 -6.42 7.54
CA LEU A 43 -14.43 -6.98 8.38
C LEU A 43 -14.98 -7.95 9.43
N GLU A 44 -16.11 -7.61 10.06
CA GLU A 44 -16.80 -8.46 11.02
C GLU A 44 -17.25 -9.78 10.40
N ALA A 45 -17.87 -9.73 9.22
CA ALA A 45 -18.34 -10.92 8.50
C ALA A 45 -17.19 -11.87 8.15
N VAL A 46 -16.04 -11.34 7.69
CA VAL A 46 -14.88 -12.18 7.36
C VAL A 46 -14.24 -12.76 8.62
N LEU A 47 -14.18 -12.00 9.71
CA LEU A 47 -13.62 -12.45 10.99
C LEU A 47 -14.58 -13.28 11.83
N GLU A 48 -15.80 -13.54 11.35
CA GLU A 48 -16.76 -14.44 12.00
C GLU A 48 -16.27 -15.89 11.95
N THR A 49 -15.57 -16.25 10.88
CA THR A 49 -15.05 -17.60 10.65
C THR A 49 -13.53 -17.66 10.78
N LYS A 50 -13.03 -18.81 11.23
CA LYS A 50 -11.59 -19.06 11.29
C LYS A 50 -10.94 -19.04 9.90
N ASP A 51 -11.66 -19.52 8.88
CA ASP A 51 -11.15 -19.57 7.50
C ASP A 51 -11.01 -18.17 6.91
N GLY A 52 -11.98 -17.28 7.15
CA GLY A 52 -11.87 -15.87 6.75
C GLY A 52 -10.73 -15.15 7.47
N ALA A 53 -10.56 -15.37 8.77
CA ALA A 53 -9.42 -14.84 9.52
C ALA A 53 -8.06 -15.36 8.96
N ASN A 54 -7.98 -16.65 8.63
CA ASN A 54 -6.79 -17.23 8.02
C ASN A 54 -6.53 -16.63 6.63
N ALA A 55 -7.56 -16.45 5.80
CA ALA A 55 -7.43 -15.85 4.48
C ALA A 55 -6.81 -14.45 4.54
N ILE A 56 -7.29 -13.60 5.47
CA ILE A 56 -6.69 -12.27 5.70
C ILE A 56 -5.22 -12.39 6.09
N VAL A 57 -4.90 -13.26 7.06
CA VAL A 57 -3.51 -13.46 7.52
C VAL A 57 -2.61 -13.92 6.39
N GLN A 58 -3.03 -14.90 5.59
CA GLN A 58 -2.24 -15.35 4.44
C GLN A 58 -2.00 -14.23 3.44
N CYS A 59 -3.02 -13.41 3.15
CA CYS A 59 -2.89 -12.28 2.23
C CYS A 59 -1.96 -11.17 2.76
N LEU A 60 -1.92 -10.95 4.08
CA LEU A 60 -1.01 -9.98 4.70
C LEU A 60 0.44 -10.50 4.79
N ILE A 61 0.65 -11.81 4.93
CA ILE A 61 1.99 -12.42 4.95
C ILE A 61 2.55 -12.52 3.52
N ARG A 62 1.75 -13.02 2.58
CA ARG A 62 2.10 -13.17 1.17
C ARG A 62 0.90 -12.80 0.31
N PHE A 63 0.90 -11.59 -0.20
CA PHE A 63 -0.12 -11.16 -1.14
C PHE A 63 -0.07 -12.01 -2.43
N LYS A 64 -1.20 -12.57 -2.85
CA LYS A 64 -1.34 -13.44 -4.04
C LYS A 64 -2.60 -13.07 -4.83
N GLN A 65 -2.73 -13.57 -6.06
CA GLN A 65 -3.98 -13.50 -6.81
C GLN A 65 -5.12 -14.14 -6.00
N GLY A 66 -6.25 -13.43 -5.91
CA GLY A 66 -7.41 -13.81 -5.07
C GLY A 66 -7.49 -13.08 -3.72
N CYS A 67 -6.41 -12.40 -3.30
CA CYS A 67 -6.46 -11.52 -2.14
C CYS A 67 -7.23 -10.23 -2.43
N ASP A 68 -7.97 -9.72 -1.45
CA ASP A 68 -8.61 -8.42 -1.55
C ASP A 68 -7.53 -7.34 -1.79
N PRO A 69 -7.59 -6.58 -2.89
CA PRO A 69 -6.57 -5.57 -3.20
C PRO A 69 -6.45 -4.47 -2.14
N ARG A 70 -7.47 -4.27 -1.29
CA ARG A 70 -7.42 -3.39 -0.11
C ARG A 70 -6.37 -3.87 0.90
N LEU A 71 -6.23 -5.19 1.06
CA LEU A 71 -5.22 -5.79 1.94
C LEU A 71 -3.80 -5.61 1.42
N ASN A 72 -3.60 -5.38 0.13
CA ASN A 72 -2.26 -5.09 -0.40
C ASN A 72 -1.70 -3.79 0.19
N ARG A 73 -2.54 -2.76 0.26
CA ARG A 73 -2.15 -1.47 0.85
C ARG A 73 -1.77 -1.65 2.31
N ILE A 74 -2.63 -2.30 3.10
CA ILE A 74 -2.37 -2.55 4.53
C ILE A 74 -1.13 -3.44 4.71
N GLY A 75 -1.01 -4.51 3.91
CA GLY A 75 0.09 -5.48 3.89
C GLY A 75 1.46 -4.81 3.81
N ASN A 76 1.60 -3.82 2.92
CA ASN A 76 2.84 -3.05 2.78
C ASN A 76 3.21 -2.25 4.03
N TYR A 77 2.23 -1.82 4.81
CA TYR A 77 2.43 -1.09 6.07
C TYR A 77 2.44 -2.00 7.30
N VAL A 78 2.18 -3.30 7.18
CA VAL A 78 2.19 -4.23 8.34
C VAL A 78 3.47 -4.13 9.17
N PRO A 79 4.69 -4.00 8.60
CA PRO A 79 5.91 -3.87 9.40
C PRO A 79 5.96 -2.59 10.23
N GLU A 80 5.53 -1.48 9.63
CA GLU A 80 5.45 -0.18 10.29
C GLU A 80 4.38 -0.22 11.39
N LEU A 81 3.20 -0.76 11.06
CA LEU A 81 2.12 -0.99 12.01
C LEU A 81 2.59 -1.87 13.17
N LEU A 82 3.28 -2.98 12.91
CA LEU A 82 3.86 -3.85 13.95
C LEU A 82 4.79 -3.08 14.88
N SER A 83 5.68 -2.26 14.32
CA SER A 83 6.62 -1.44 15.11
C SER A 83 5.92 -0.43 16.02
N ASN A 84 4.70 0.00 15.65
CA ASN A 84 3.88 0.96 16.37
C ASN A 84 2.64 0.34 17.04
N ASN A 85 2.67 -0.96 17.37
CA ASN A 85 1.54 -1.65 18.03
C ASN A 85 0.21 -1.53 17.28
N PHE A 86 0.25 -1.56 15.95
CA PHE A 86 -0.85 -1.37 15.02
C PHE A 86 -1.62 -0.05 15.18
N ARG A 87 -0.95 0.97 15.73
CA ARG A 87 -1.48 2.33 15.72
C ARG A 87 -1.21 2.95 14.36
N CYS A 88 -2.28 3.35 13.69
CA CYS A 88 -2.20 4.12 12.45
C CYS A 88 -2.95 5.43 12.61
N ALA A 89 -2.38 6.51 12.10
CA ALA A 89 -2.95 7.86 12.17
C ALA A 89 -2.83 8.56 10.81
N PRO A 90 -3.57 9.66 10.57
CA PRO A 90 -3.40 10.47 9.38
C PRO A 90 -1.94 10.94 9.22
N PRO A 91 -1.40 11.03 7.99
CA PRO A 91 -2.06 10.83 6.69
C PRO A 91 -2.07 9.36 6.19
N LEU A 92 -1.47 8.42 6.92
CA LEU A 92 -1.29 7.03 6.49
C LEU A 92 -2.60 6.23 6.55
N CYS A 93 -3.45 6.51 7.54
CA CYS A 93 -4.78 5.91 7.66
C CYS A 93 -5.84 6.98 7.93
N SER A 94 -7.02 6.77 7.33
CA SER A 94 -8.24 7.44 7.76
C SER A 94 -8.65 6.97 9.17
N GLU A 95 -9.52 7.73 9.83
CA GLU A 95 -10.10 7.34 11.12
C GLU A 95 -10.84 5.99 11.03
N GLN A 96 -11.60 5.79 9.95
CA GLN A 96 -12.28 4.52 9.67
C GLN A 96 -11.29 3.35 9.55
N THR A 97 -10.22 3.53 8.77
CA THR A 97 -9.19 2.50 8.60
C THR A 97 -8.49 2.20 9.93
N SER A 98 -8.17 3.23 10.72
CA SER A 98 -7.57 3.05 12.05
C SER A 98 -8.48 2.24 12.99
N GLY A 99 -9.77 2.57 13.04
CA GLY A 99 -10.76 1.82 13.83
C GLY A 99 -10.92 0.36 13.40
N ASN A 100 -10.80 0.09 12.09
CA ASN A 100 -10.83 -1.27 11.55
C ASN A 100 -9.57 -2.05 11.88
N VAL A 101 -8.39 -1.44 11.79
CA VAL A 101 -7.12 -2.06 12.18
C VAL A 101 -7.16 -2.45 13.67
N LEU A 102 -7.60 -1.55 14.55
CA LEU A 102 -7.70 -1.83 15.99
C LEU A 102 -8.64 -3.00 16.29
N TYR A 103 -9.77 -3.08 15.58
CA TYR A 103 -10.68 -4.20 15.75
C TYR A 103 -10.15 -5.52 15.20
N PHE A 104 -9.51 -5.49 14.03
CA PHE A 104 -8.82 -6.65 13.49
C PHE A 104 -7.81 -7.18 14.51
N VAL A 105 -6.95 -6.31 15.04
CA VAL A 105 -5.96 -6.68 16.07
C VAL A 105 -6.63 -7.29 17.30
N LYS A 106 -7.63 -6.61 17.89
CA LYS A 106 -8.34 -7.10 19.07
C LYS A 106 -9.00 -8.46 18.82
N THR A 107 -9.63 -8.63 17.67
CA THR A 107 -10.32 -9.87 17.32
C THR A 107 -9.32 -11.01 17.09
N MET A 108 -8.24 -10.76 16.37
CA MET A 108 -7.20 -11.75 16.11
C MET A 108 -6.48 -12.18 17.39
N GLN A 109 -6.16 -11.25 18.28
CA GLN A 109 -5.50 -11.55 19.56
C GLN A 109 -6.41 -12.38 20.47
N ASN A 110 -7.71 -12.07 20.54
CA ASN A 110 -8.64 -12.73 21.45
C ASN A 110 -9.19 -14.05 20.89
N LYS A 111 -9.67 -14.07 19.63
CA LYS A 111 -10.32 -15.23 19.03
C LYS A 111 -9.36 -16.15 18.28
N TYR A 112 -8.30 -15.61 17.67
CA TYR A 112 -7.41 -16.35 16.77
C TYR A 112 -5.92 -16.20 17.13
N PRO A 113 -5.50 -16.40 18.39
CA PRO A 113 -4.16 -16.08 18.86
C PRO A 113 -3.04 -16.82 18.12
N ARG A 114 -3.33 -18.02 17.59
CA ARG A 114 -2.38 -18.78 16.75
C ARG A 114 -2.14 -18.10 15.40
N LEU A 115 -3.21 -17.64 14.75
CA LEU A 115 -3.12 -16.91 13.47
C LEU A 115 -2.50 -15.52 13.67
N TRP A 116 -2.79 -14.86 14.80
CA TRP A 116 -2.12 -13.61 15.18
C TRP A 116 -0.61 -13.79 15.28
N ARG A 117 -0.16 -14.83 16.00
CA ARG A 117 1.26 -15.14 16.12
C ARG A 117 1.90 -15.43 14.75
N GLN A 118 1.19 -16.17 13.90
CA GLN A 118 1.66 -16.44 12.55
C GLN A 118 1.85 -15.14 11.75
N LEU A 119 0.90 -14.20 11.82
CA LEU A 119 1.02 -12.90 11.16
C LEU A 119 2.25 -12.13 11.68
N ILE A 120 2.37 -11.92 12.99
CA ILE A 120 3.45 -11.10 13.54
C ILE A 120 4.83 -11.73 13.36
N THR A 121 4.94 -13.06 13.24
CA THR A 121 6.21 -13.76 13.02
C THR A 121 6.61 -13.77 11.54
N ASN A 122 5.65 -13.89 10.63
CA ASN A 122 5.93 -14.10 9.20
C ASN A 122 5.65 -12.88 8.34
N ALA A 123 5.07 -11.80 8.90
CA ALA A 123 4.83 -10.57 8.17
C ALA A 123 6.13 -10.06 7.54
N PRO A 124 6.06 -9.50 6.32
CA PRO A 124 7.23 -9.09 5.56
C PRO A 124 7.98 -7.94 6.22
N GLY A 125 8.90 -8.21 7.15
CA GLY A 125 9.62 -7.20 7.95
C GLY A 125 9.71 -7.53 9.44
N ALA A 126 9.01 -8.56 9.91
CA ALA A 126 9.00 -9.03 11.29
C ALA A 126 10.36 -9.50 11.85
N GLY A 127 11.37 -9.69 10.99
CA GLY A 127 12.72 -10.15 11.36
C GLY A 127 13.84 -9.13 11.16
N ARG A 128 13.54 -7.86 10.85
CA ARG A 128 14.57 -6.79 10.81
C ARG A 128 14.70 -6.11 12.19
N ARG A 129 15.19 -6.85 13.18
CA ARG A 129 15.79 -6.30 14.41
C ARG A 129 16.88 -7.24 14.89
#